data_AF-A0A3R9VVX9-F1
#
_entry.id   AF-A0A3R9VVX9-F1
#
_cell.length_a   1.000
_cell.length_b   1.000
_cell.length_c   1.000
_cell.angle_alpha   90.00
_cell.angle_beta   90.00
_cell.angle_gamma   90.00
#
_symmetry.space_group_name_H-M   'P 1'
#
loop_
_entity.id
_entity.type
_entity.pdbx_description
1 polymer ?
#
loop_
_entity_poly.entity_id
_entity_poly.type
_entity_poly.pdbx_seq_one_letter_code
_entity_poly.pdbx_strand_id
1 'polypeptide(L)' 'APTLTTVLFRPADARDDDLAALRRSLLQDGRAVLGRATADGRLWLKATLLNPHTTPADLDTLVTLLEGSTHR' A
#
# COMPACT_ATOMS: atom_id res chain seq x y z
N ALA A 1 13.77 -7.65 20.29
CA ALA A 1 13.07 -8.32 19.15
C ALA A 1 13.43 -7.59 17.86
N PRO A 2 13.48 -8.23 16.68
CA PRO A 2 13.72 -7.51 15.43
C PRO A 2 12.59 -6.52 15.16
N THR A 3 12.93 -5.28 14.81
CA THR A 3 11.93 -4.29 14.39
C THR A 3 11.48 -4.65 12.98
N LEU A 4 10.25 -5.16 12.86
CA LEU A 4 9.62 -5.37 11.56
C LEU A 4 9.30 -4.01 10.94
N THR A 5 9.89 -3.74 9.78
CA THR A 5 9.66 -2.50 9.01
C THR A 5 8.63 -2.68 7.89
N THR A 6 8.06 -3.87 7.76
CA THR A 6 7.14 -4.20 6.66
C THR A 6 5.74 -4.49 7.17
N VAL A 7 4.75 -3.87 6.54
CA VAL A 7 3.32 -4.11 6.79
C VAL A 7 2.66 -4.54 5.50
N LEU A 8 1.83 -5.59 5.59
CA LEU A 8 0.90 -6.00 4.53
C LEU A 8 -0.49 -5.47 4.87
N PHE A 9 -1.12 -4.82 3.91
CA PHE A 9 -2.47 -4.26 4.09
C PHE A 9 -3.25 -4.30 2.78
N ARG A 10 -4.58 -4.24 2.90
CA ARG A 10 -5.51 -4.10 1.79
C ARG A 10 -6.81 -3.45 2.29
N PRO A 11 -7.54 -2.69 1.45
CA PRO A 11 -8.92 -2.38 1.73
C PRO A 11 -9.75 -3.68 1.80
N ALA A 12 -10.71 -3.75 2.71
CA ALA A 12 -11.48 -4.97 2.98
C ALA A 12 -12.21 -5.47 1.73
N ASP A 13 -12.88 -4.56 1.01
CA ASP A 13 -13.77 -4.84 -0.10
C ASP A 13 -13.11 -4.69 -1.48
N ALA A 14 -11.81 -4.38 -1.54
CA ALA A 14 -11.10 -4.24 -2.82
C ALA A 14 -10.96 -5.59 -3.52
N ARG A 15 -11.20 -5.62 -4.85
CA ARG A 15 -10.79 -6.75 -5.69
C ARG A 15 -9.28 -6.67 -5.96
N ASP A 16 -8.69 -7.83 -6.23
CA ASP A 16 -7.25 -7.92 -6.48
C ASP A 16 -6.81 -7.19 -7.76
N ASP A 17 -7.66 -7.17 -8.81
CA ASP A 17 -7.40 -6.44 -10.05
C ASP A 17 -7.34 -4.92 -9.82
N ASP A 18 -8.28 -4.40 -9.02
CA ASP A 18 -8.36 -2.98 -8.67
C ASP A 18 -7.13 -2.58 -7.85
N LEU A 19 -6.74 -3.42 -6.88
CA LEU A 19 -5.55 -3.20 -6.06
C LEU A 19 -4.27 -3.23 -6.92
N ALA A 20 -4.20 -4.10 -7.92
CA ALA A 20 -3.09 -4.17 -8.86
C ALA A 20 -3.06 -2.97 -9.82
N ALA A 21 -4.21 -2.45 -10.25
CA ALA A 21 -4.33 -1.24 -11.06
C ALA A 21 -3.91 0.01 -10.26
N LEU A 22 -4.42 0.15 -9.04
CA LEU A 22 -4.08 1.24 -8.13
C LEU A 22 -2.59 1.30 -7.85
N ARG A 23 -1.97 0.17 -7.49
CA ARG A 23 -0.51 0.10 -7.26
C ARG A 23 0.29 0.56 -8.48
N ARG A 24 -0.17 0.24 -9.69
CA ARG A 24 0.48 0.68 -10.94
C ARG A 24 0.33 2.18 -11.15
N SER A 25 -0.88 2.73 -10.97
CA SER A 25 -1.12 4.18 -11.07
C SER A 25 -0.28 4.96 -10.07
N LEU A 26 -0.24 4.56 -8.79
CA LEU A 26 0.57 5.25 -7.78
C LEU A 26 2.07 5.29 -8.12
N LEU A 27 2.59 4.22 -8.73
CA LEU A 27 3.96 4.16 -9.21
C LEU A 27 4.18 5.06 -10.43
N GLN A 28 3.28 4.99 -11.42
CA GLN A 28 3.36 5.78 -12.66
C GLN A 28 3.24 7.28 -12.39
N ASP A 29 2.37 7.66 -11.45
CA ASP A 29 2.13 9.04 -11.06
C ASP A 29 3.19 9.58 -10.08
N GLY A 30 4.16 8.74 -9.69
CA GLY A 30 5.22 9.12 -8.74
C GLY A 30 4.73 9.41 -7.33
N ARG A 31 3.53 8.95 -6.96
CA ARG A 31 2.89 9.23 -5.66
C ARG A 31 3.32 8.27 -4.55
N ALA A 32 3.50 7.00 -4.88
CA ALA A 32 3.97 6.00 -3.93
C ALA A 32 4.57 4.78 -4.64
N VAL A 33 5.59 4.18 -4.02
CA VAL A 33 6.17 2.90 -4.46
C VAL A 33 5.81 1.83 -3.45
N LEU A 34 4.87 0.96 -3.84
CA LEU A 34 4.43 -0.18 -3.02
C LEU A 34 4.83 -1.51 -3.66
N GLY A 35 5.32 -2.40 -2.80
CA GLY A 35 5.49 -3.81 -3.15
C GLY A 35 4.15 -4.53 -3.22
N ARG A 36 4.19 -5.79 -3.63
CA ARG A 36 3.04 -6.71 -3.59
C ARG A 36 3.43 -8.01 -2.90
N ALA A 37 2.45 -8.65 -2.28
CA ALA A 37 2.57 -10.00 -1.73
C ALA A 37 1.28 -10.78 -1.99
N THR A 38 1.38 -12.10 -1.98
CA THR A 38 0.22 -13.00 -1.97
C THR A 38 0.14 -13.63 -0.59
N ALA A 39 -0.99 -13.48 0.08
CA ALA A 39 -1.27 -14.09 1.38
C ALA A 39 -2.75 -14.46 1.44
N ASP A 40 -3.05 -15.62 2.03
CA ASP A 40 -4.41 -16.18 2.12
C ASP A 40 -5.14 -16.25 0.76
N GLY A 41 -4.39 -16.56 -0.29
CA GLY A 41 -4.92 -16.67 -1.66
C GLY A 41 -5.33 -15.34 -2.30
N ARG A 42 -5.03 -14.19 -1.67
CA ARG A 42 -5.37 -12.87 -2.18
C ARG A 42 -4.14 -11.97 -2.35
N LEU A 43 -4.26 -10.93 -3.16
CA LEU A 43 -3.26 -9.89 -3.35
C LEU A 43 -3.23 -8.89 -2.19
N TRP A 44 -2.04 -8.56 -1.71
CA TRP A 44 -1.81 -7.55 -0.66
C TRP A 44 -0.81 -6.50 -1.12
N LEU A 45 -0.99 -5.26 -0.65
CA LEU A 45 0.00 -4.20 -0.78
C LEU A 45 1.05 -4.35 0.33
N LYS A 46 2.31 -4.05 -0.01
CA LYS A 46 3.43 -4.13 0.91
C LYS A 46 4.12 -2.77 1.03
N ALA A 47 4.07 -2.17 2.22
CA ALA A 47 4.91 -1.03 2.58
C ALA A 47 6.10 -1.53 3.40
N THR A 48 7.31 -1.12 3.00
CA THR A 48 8.55 -1.37 3.75
C THR A 48 9.13 -0.01 4.12
N LEU A 49 9.09 0.32 5.40
CA LEU A 49 9.53 1.61 5.95
C LEU A 49 11.00 1.54 6.33
N LEU A 50 11.86 1.89 5.37
CA LEU A 50 13.31 1.91 5.57
C LEU A 50 13.86 3.31 5.83
N ASN A 51 13.08 4.35 5.49
CA ASN A 51 13.47 5.73 5.72
C ASN A 51 13.21 6.10 7.20
N PRO A 52 14.25 6.38 8.00
CA PRO A 52 14.09 6.73 9.42
C PRO A 52 13.40 8.08 9.64
N HIS A 53 13.22 8.87 8.58
CA HIS A 53 12.47 10.13 8.61
C HIS A 53 10.99 9.98 8.27
N THR A 54 10.52 8.76 7.98
CA THR A 54 9.08 8.51 7.75
C THR A 54 8.30 8.88 9.00
N THR A 55 7.32 9.75 8.84
CA THR A 55 6.42 10.19 9.90
C THR A 55 5.07 9.49 9.81
N PRO A 56 4.27 9.48 10.89
CA PRO A 56 2.89 9.00 10.82
C PRO A 56 2.06 9.71 9.74
N ALA A 57 2.26 11.01 9.51
CA ALA A 57 1.53 11.77 8.50
C ALA A 57 1.82 11.30 7.06
N ASP A 58 3.04 10.81 6.79
CA ASP A 58 3.37 10.20 5.50
C ASP A 58 2.57 8.91 5.28
N LEU A 59 2.33 8.16 6.35
CA LEU A 59 1.51 6.94 6.32
C LEU A 59 0.02 7.27 6.17
N ASP A 60 -0.48 8.30 6.85
CA ASP A 60 -1.87 8.76 6.70
C ASP A 60 -2.15 9.21 5.26
N THR A 61 -1.19 9.90 4.64
CA THR A 61 -1.25 10.30 3.23
C THR A 61 -1.32 9.07 2.33
N LEU A 62 -0.49 8.05 2.60
CA LEU A 62 -0.51 6.80 1.86
C LEU A 62 -1.87 6.10 1.98
N VAL A 63 -2.45 6.02 3.18
CA VAL A 63 -3.78 5.40 3.41
C VAL A 63 -4.86 6.17 2.66
N THR A 64 -4.84 7.51 2.72
CA THR A 64 -5.80 8.38 2.03
C THR A 64 -5.79 8.17 0.51
N LEU A 65 -4.60 8.01 -0.08
CA LEU A 65 -4.46 7.72 -1.52
C LEU A 65 -5.12 6.39 -1.91
N LEU A 66 -5.14 5.42 -0.99
CA LEU A 66 -5.74 4.11 -1.24
C LEU A 66 -7.26 4.14 -1.09
N GLU A 67 -7.78 4.87 -0.11
CA GLU A 67 -9.22 5.04 0.11
C GLU A 67 -9.88 5.82 -1.04
N GLY A 68 -9.30 6.95 -1.45
CA GLY A 68 -9.84 7.78 -2.52
C GLY A 68 -9.88 7.12 -3.90
N SER A 69 -9.10 6.05 -4.09
CA SER A 69 -9.04 5.27 -5.33
C SER A 69 -9.98 4.06 -5.34
N THR A 70 -10.43 3.61 -4.17
CA THR A 70 -11.29 2.43 -4.03
C THR A 70 -12.78 2.76 -4.27
N HIS A 71 -13.15 4.05 -4.25
CA HIS A 71 -14.52 4.53 -4.46
C HIS A 71 -14.90 4.72 -5.96
N ARG A 72 -14.07 4.29 -6.92
CA ARG A 72 -14.31 4.51 -8.35
C ARG A 72 -14.34 3.20 -9.12
#